data_AF-A0A0P8BE45-F1
#
_entry.id   AF-A0A0P8BE45-F1
#
_cell.length_a   1.000
_cell.length_b   1.000
_cell.length_c   1.000
_cell.angle_alpha   90.00
_cell.angle_beta   90.00
_cell.angle_gamma   90.00
#
_symmetry.space_group_name_H-M   'P 1'
#
loop_
_entity.id
_entity.type
_entity.pdbx_description
1 polymer ?
#
loop_
_entity_poly.entity_id
_entity_poly.type
_entity_poly.pdbx_seq_one_letter_code
_entity_poly.pdbx_strand_id
1 'polypeptide(L)'
;MIEVVSPLPIAYCLLPIAFSSPIAHCLSPMSNVFLVAGPSGVGKTHWIAQQLQQYPPSQQIAYLNLGAGSFPLDASYLQTLHPKLDYLSDDNAPVKLVEHQGATNPIYIEVGFHIALDSLVLPLVDCHNIVLVPPKGPKTDWHHWPEADEVIVGVGTSNESILNLQMQRALL
;
A
#
# COMPACT_ATOMS: atom_id res chain seq x y z
N MET A 1 48.56 46.66 -33.68
CA MET A 1 49.45 46.71 -32.50
C MET A 1 48.56 46.79 -31.26
N ILE A 2 48.55 45.72 -30.44
CA ILE A 2 48.20 45.64 -28.99
C ILE A 2 46.71 45.88 -28.65
N GLU A 3 45.91 44.84 -28.37
CA GLU A 3 45.63 44.10 -27.12
C GLU A 3 44.43 44.61 -26.27
N VAL A 4 43.70 43.59 -25.80
CA VAL A 4 42.53 43.42 -24.92
C VAL A 4 42.56 44.24 -23.61
N VAL A 5 41.38 44.60 -23.06
CA VAL A 5 40.83 44.29 -21.69
C VAL A 5 39.69 45.27 -21.33
N SER A 6 38.62 44.73 -20.71
CA SER A 6 37.36 45.35 -20.25
C SER A 6 37.53 46.39 -19.12
N PRO A 7 36.47 47.15 -18.73
CA PRO A 7 35.61 46.71 -17.60
C PRO A 7 34.11 47.14 -17.63
N LEU A 8 33.29 46.32 -16.93
CA LEU A 8 32.00 46.54 -16.19
C LEU A 8 31.25 47.89 -16.26
N PRO A 9 29.88 47.91 -16.15
CA PRO A 9 29.31 48.09 -14.80
C PRO A 9 27.91 47.50 -14.48
N ILE A 10 27.76 47.22 -13.18
CA ILE A 10 26.57 47.40 -12.30
C ILE A 10 25.41 46.41 -12.43
N ALA A 11 25.41 45.49 -11.45
CA ALA A 11 24.26 44.71 -11.02
C ALA A 11 23.20 45.62 -10.38
N TYR A 12 21.97 45.56 -10.90
CA TYR A 12 20.79 46.00 -10.17
C TYR A 12 20.20 44.80 -9.43
N CYS A 13 20.43 44.77 -8.12
CA CYS A 13 19.68 43.96 -7.18
C CYS A 13 18.24 44.50 -7.09
N LEU A 14 17.28 43.72 -7.58
CA LEU A 14 15.89 43.80 -7.12
C LEU A 14 15.46 42.38 -6.75
N LEU A 15 15.44 42.12 -5.44
CA LEU A 15 14.61 41.06 -4.87
C LEU A 15 13.15 41.38 -5.20
N PRO A 16 12.34 40.34 -5.41
CA PRO A 16 11.21 40.20 -4.52
C PRO A 16 11.16 38.79 -3.93
N ILE A 17 11.24 38.77 -2.59
CA ILE A 17 10.41 37.95 -1.71
C ILE A 17 10.24 36.51 -2.19
N ALA A 18 11.22 35.67 -1.86
CA ALA A 18 10.98 34.24 -1.75
C ALA A 18 9.94 34.04 -0.64
N PHE A 19 8.68 33.85 -1.01
CA PHE A 19 7.76 33.08 -0.19
C PHE A 19 8.34 31.66 -0.12
N SER A 20 9.19 31.44 0.89
CA SER A 20 9.55 30.10 1.32
C SER A 20 8.26 29.42 1.76
N SER A 21 7.64 28.67 0.84
CA SER A 21 6.61 27.70 1.19
C SER A 21 7.29 26.63 2.04
N PRO A 22 6.91 26.42 3.31
CA PRO A 22 7.41 25.31 4.10
C PRO A 22 6.52 24.09 3.78
N ILE A 23 6.45 23.71 2.51
CA ILE A 23 5.91 22.43 2.10
C ILE A 23 6.90 21.82 1.09
N ALA A 24 8.15 21.70 1.52
CA ALA A 24 8.89 20.50 1.20
C ALA A 24 8.36 19.40 2.14
N HIS A 25 7.10 18.98 1.96
CA HIS A 25 6.72 17.67 2.44
C HIS A 25 7.57 16.71 1.61
N CYS A 26 8.43 16.00 2.33
CA CYS A 26 9.36 15.02 1.81
C CYS A 26 8.71 14.22 0.68
N LEU A 27 9.18 14.42 -0.54
CA LEU A 27 9.06 13.41 -1.58
C LEU A 27 10.00 12.28 -1.18
N SER A 28 9.67 11.55 -0.11
CA SER A 28 9.94 10.12 -0.12
C SER A 28 9.30 9.61 -1.43
N PRO A 29 9.99 8.76 -2.21
CA PRO A 29 9.33 8.14 -3.35
C PRO A 29 8.00 7.58 -2.83
N MET A 30 6.88 7.97 -3.45
CA MET A 30 5.61 7.32 -3.13
C MET A 30 5.84 5.86 -3.42
N SER A 31 5.99 5.07 -2.36
CA SER A 31 6.07 3.62 -2.39
C SER A 31 5.00 3.10 -3.33
N ASN A 32 5.41 2.40 -4.38
CA ASN A 32 4.50 1.71 -5.30
C ASN A 32 4.07 0.36 -4.73
N VAL A 33 4.66 -0.07 -3.61
CA VAL A 33 4.31 -1.31 -2.90
C VAL A 33 3.50 -0.97 -1.67
N PHE A 34 2.33 -1.59 -1.53
CA PHE A 34 1.43 -1.44 -0.40
C PHE A 34 1.25 -2.80 0.27
N LEU A 35 1.77 -2.96 1.48
CA LEU A 35 1.56 -4.13 2.30
C LEU A 35 0.33 -3.91 3.19
N VAL A 36 -0.70 -4.72 3.01
CA VAL A 36 -1.99 -4.56 3.70
C VAL A 36 -2.20 -5.72 4.66
N ALA A 37 -2.12 -5.44 5.95
CA ALA A 37 -2.21 -6.44 7.01
C ALA A 37 -3.36 -6.14 7.99
N GLY A 38 -3.68 -7.10 8.85
CA GLY A 38 -4.77 -6.98 9.81
C GLY A 38 -5.52 -8.29 10.06
N PRO A 39 -6.37 -8.33 11.10
CA PRO A 39 -7.07 -9.53 11.51
C PRO A 39 -8.07 -10.04 10.46
N SER A 40 -8.52 -11.27 10.65
CA SER A 40 -9.53 -11.88 9.79
C SER A 40 -10.83 -11.05 9.78
N GLY A 41 -11.42 -10.84 8.61
CA GLY A 41 -12.69 -10.13 8.46
C GLY A 41 -12.64 -8.61 8.65
N VAL A 42 -11.48 -7.99 8.87
CA VAL A 42 -11.36 -6.53 9.06
C VAL A 42 -11.62 -5.71 7.78
N GLY A 43 -11.68 -6.38 6.62
CA GLY A 43 -11.98 -5.77 5.32
C GLY A 43 -10.76 -5.42 4.47
N LYS A 44 -9.61 -6.11 4.62
CA LYS A 44 -8.39 -5.89 3.81
C LYS A 44 -8.68 -5.89 2.30
N THR A 45 -9.23 -6.98 1.77
CA THR A 45 -9.60 -7.07 0.35
C THR A 45 -10.57 -5.98 -0.08
N HIS A 46 -11.52 -5.61 0.78
CA HIS A 46 -12.48 -4.54 0.49
C HIS A 46 -11.80 -3.17 0.42
N TRP A 47 -10.85 -2.90 1.32
CA TRP A 47 -10.08 -1.67 1.29
C TRP A 47 -9.19 -1.59 0.05
N ILE A 48 -8.53 -2.69 -0.33
CA ILE A 48 -7.77 -2.77 -1.59
C ILE A 48 -8.70 -2.49 -2.77
N ALA A 49 -9.90 -3.09 -2.80
CA ALA A 49 -10.90 -2.84 -3.83
C ALA A 49 -11.26 -1.34 -3.97
N GLN A 50 -11.40 -0.63 -2.85
CA GLN A 50 -11.65 0.81 -2.86
C GLN A 50 -10.47 1.60 -3.46
N GLN A 51 -9.23 1.19 -3.18
CA GLN A 51 -8.06 1.83 -3.80
C GLN A 51 -7.98 1.55 -5.29
N LEU A 52 -8.26 0.31 -5.73
CA LEU A 52 -8.24 -0.04 -7.15
C LEU A 52 -9.23 0.79 -7.98
N GLN A 53 -10.37 1.16 -7.41
CA GLN A 53 -11.37 2.00 -8.07
C GLN A 53 -10.90 3.44 -8.33
N GLN A 54 -9.85 3.91 -7.65
CA GLN A 54 -9.26 5.22 -7.89
C GLN A 54 -8.39 5.26 -9.14
N TYR A 55 -7.97 4.09 -9.65
CA TYR A 55 -7.14 3.99 -10.84
C TYR A 55 -8.00 3.86 -12.12
N PRO A 56 -7.50 4.35 -13.26
CA PRO A 56 -8.13 4.07 -14.55
C PRO A 56 -8.14 2.56 -14.83
N PRO A 57 -9.21 1.99 -15.42
CA PRO A 57 -9.29 0.54 -15.71
C PRO A 57 -8.16 -0.01 -16.60
N SER A 58 -7.43 0.87 -17.30
CA SER A 58 -6.31 0.55 -18.17
C SER A 58 -4.96 0.50 -17.46
N GLN A 59 -4.86 0.98 -16.22
CA GLN A 59 -3.66 0.98 -15.41
C GLN A 59 -3.25 -0.46 -15.08
N GLN A 60 -1.97 -0.80 -15.17
CA GLN A 60 -1.52 -2.11 -14.70
C GLN A 60 -1.29 -2.02 -13.20
N ILE A 61 -1.84 -2.98 -12.45
CA ILE A 61 -1.73 -3.08 -11.00
C ILE A 61 -1.46 -4.54 -10.68
N ALA A 62 -0.51 -4.82 -9.80
CA ALA A 62 -0.23 -6.17 -9.33
C ALA A 62 -0.89 -6.42 -7.98
N TYR A 63 -1.34 -7.65 -7.76
CA TYR A 63 -1.91 -8.11 -6.49
C TYR A 63 -1.34 -9.46 -6.09
N LEU A 64 -0.92 -9.55 -4.84
CA LEU A 64 -0.47 -10.78 -4.19
C LEU A 64 -1.27 -10.97 -2.90
N ASN A 65 -1.71 -12.20 -2.64
CA ASN A 65 -2.34 -12.56 -1.38
C ASN A 65 -1.47 -13.62 -0.70
N LEU A 66 -0.73 -13.19 0.32
CA LEU A 66 0.16 -14.06 1.08
C LEU A 66 -0.65 -14.91 2.04
N GLY A 67 -0.53 -16.23 1.90
CA GLY A 67 -1.35 -17.17 2.68
C GLY A 67 -2.74 -17.36 2.10
N ALA A 68 -2.95 -16.99 0.83
CA ALA A 68 -4.09 -17.47 0.07
C ALA A 68 -4.11 -19.01 0.10
N GLY A 69 -5.29 -19.58 0.30
CA GLY A 69 -5.49 -21.01 0.06
C GLY A 69 -5.38 -21.33 -1.43
N SER A 70 -5.67 -22.59 -1.79
CA SER A 70 -5.67 -23.05 -3.18
C SER A 70 -6.71 -22.36 -4.08
N PHE A 71 -7.63 -21.58 -3.51
CA PHE A 71 -8.69 -20.89 -4.24
C PHE A 71 -8.55 -19.36 -4.10
N PRO A 72 -8.15 -18.64 -5.18
CA PRO A 72 -7.89 -17.21 -5.14
C PRO A 72 -9.19 -16.39 -5.27
N LEU A 73 -10.11 -16.55 -4.31
CA LEU A 73 -11.40 -15.84 -4.30
C LEU A 73 -11.20 -14.32 -4.33
N ASP A 74 -10.28 -13.83 -3.50
CA ASP A 74 -10.02 -12.39 -3.35
C ASP A 74 -9.47 -11.78 -4.64
N ALA A 75 -8.51 -12.45 -5.28
CA ALA A 75 -7.98 -12.02 -6.58
C ALA A 75 -9.07 -12.03 -7.66
N SER A 76 -9.89 -13.08 -7.71
CA SER A 76 -11.01 -13.18 -8.66
C SER A 76 -11.99 -12.02 -8.50
N TYR A 77 -12.35 -11.70 -7.25
CA TYR A 77 -13.19 -10.55 -6.92
C TYR A 77 -12.56 -9.23 -7.39
N LEU A 78 -11.30 -8.98 -7.06
CA LEU A 78 -10.61 -7.75 -7.45
C LEU A 78 -10.46 -7.61 -8.98
N GLN A 79 -10.25 -8.72 -9.71
CA GLN A 79 -10.20 -8.73 -11.17
C GLN A 79 -11.54 -8.34 -11.82
N THR A 80 -12.68 -8.62 -11.17
CA THR A 80 -13.98 -8.12 -11.66
C THR A 80 -14.09 -6.60 -11.59
N LEU A 81 -13.41 -5.96 -10.62
CA LEU A 81 -13.40 -4.51 -10.43
C LEU A 81 -12.33 -3.83 -11.28
N HIS A 82 -11.19 -4.50 -11.47
CA HIS A 82 -10.05 -3.98 -12.20
C HIS A 82 -9.52 -5.05 -13.18
N PRO A 83 -10.04 -5.13 -14.42
CA PRO A 83 -9.74 -6.24 -15.34
C PRO A 83 -8.27 -6.41 -15.74
N LYS A 84 -7.44 -5.36 -15.58
CA LYS A 84 -5.99 -5.41 -15.81
C LYS A 84 -5.15 -5.74 -14.56
N LEU A 85 -5.80 -6.23 -13.49
CA LEU A 85 -5.11 -6.67 -12.29
C LEU A 85 -4.29 -7.94 -12.57
N ASP A 86 -2.99 -7.84 -12.41
CA ASP A 86 -2.06 -8.96 -12.50
C ASP A 86 -2.01 -9.70 -11.16
N TYR A 87 -2.57 -10.90 -11.12
CA TYR A 87 -2.55 -11.73 -9.92
C TYR A 87 -1.23 -12.52 -9.87
N LEU A 88 -0.42 -12.22 -8.86
CA LEU A 88 0.83 -12.90 -8.58
C LEU A 88 0.52 -14.15 -7.75
N SER A 89 0.51 -15.32 -8.39
CA SER A 89 0.41 -16.60 -7.69
C SER A 89 1.71 -16.94 -6.96
N ASP A 90 1.60 -17.58 -5.78
CA ASP A 90 2.71 -17.84 -4.84
C ASP A 90 3.94 -18.52 -5.46
N ASP A 91 3.78 -19.43 -6.43
CA ASP A 91 4.88 -20.23 -6.99
C ASP A 91 6.02 -19.40 -7.64
N ASN A 92 5.75 -18.17 -8.07
CA ASN A 92 6.75 -17.24 -8.64
C ASN A 92 6.64 -15.83 -8.06
N ALA A 93 5.92 -15.66 -6.95
CA ALA A 93 5.63 -14.34 -6.39
C ALA A 93 6.89 -13.52 -6.06
N PRO A 94 7.97 -14.06 -5.46
CA PRO A 94 9.15 -13.26 -5.11
C PRO A 94 9.87 -12.64 -6.32
N VAL A 95 10.01 -13.39 -7.41
CA VAL A 95 10.67 -12.89 -8.63
C VAL A 95 9.83 -11.82 -9.30
N LYS A 96 8.52 -12.09 -9.45
CA LYS A 96 7.58 -11.12 -10.03
C LYS A 96 7.47 -9.86 -9.19
N LEU A 97 7.46 -9.98 -7.86
CA LEU A 97 7.44 -8.84 -6.95
C LEU A 97 8.62 -7.89 -7.20
N VAL A 98 9.83 -8.42 -7.38
CA VAL A 98 11.02 -7.62 -7.69
C VAL A 98 10.89 -6.96 -9.07
N GLU A 99 10.42 -7.69 -10.08
CA GLU A 99 10.19 -7.15 -11.43
C GLU A 99 9.15 -6.01 -11.42
N HIS A 100 8.03 -6.20 -10.71
CA HIS A 100 6.99 -5.20 -10.59
C HIS A 100 7.44 -4.00 -9.76
N GLN A 101 8.25 -4.19 -8.73
CA GLN A 101 8.72 -3.08 -7.89
C GLN A 101 9.60 -2.10 -8.68
N GLY A 102 10.38 -2.60 -9.64
CA GLY A 102 11.12 -1.76 -10.58
C GLY A 102 10.24 -0.98 -11.56
N ALA A 103 8.95 -1.29 -11.66
CA ALA A 103 7.99 -0.56 -12.48
C ALA A 103 7.26 0.52 -11.66
N THR A 104 6.74 1.56 -12.32
CA THR A 104 5.95 2.61 -11.65
C THR A 104 4.52 2.18 -11.28
N ASN A 105 4.19 0.90 -11.46
CA ASN A 105 2.84 0.37 -11.24
C ASN A 105 2.62 0.02 -9.76
N PRO A 106 1.42 0.30 -9.21
CA PRO A 106 1.08 -0.12 -7.86
C PRO A 106 1.09 -1.64 -7.69
N ILE A 107 1.51 -2.10 -6.51
CA ILE A 107 1.54 -3.48 -6.07
C ILE A 107 0.84 -3.54 -4.71
N TYR A 108 -0.24 -4.30 -4.62
CA TYR A 108 -0.93 -4.56 -3.36
C TYR A 108 -0.62 -5.96 -2.87
N ILE A 109 -0.09 -6.07 -1.65
CA ILE A 109 0.24 -7.33 -1.00
C ILE A 109 -0.69 -7.48 0.19
N GLU A 110 -1.71 -8.31 0.07
CA GLU A 110 -2.59 -8.66 1.17
C GLU A 110 -1.93 -9.74 2.04
N VAL A 111 -1.75 -9.46 3.34
CA VAL A 111 -1.15 -10.39 4.29
C VAL A 111 -2.25 -11.18 5.00
N GLY A 112 -2.21 -12.51 4.85
CA GLY A 112 -3.09 -13.43 5.56
C GLY A 112 -2.99 -13.26 7.08
N PHE A 113 -4.13 -13.27 7.77
CA PHE A 113 -4.19 -13.00 9.22
C PHE A 113 -3.44 -14.01 10.10
N HIS A 114 -3.10 -15.18 9.53
CA HIS A 114 -2.38 -16.26 10.21
C HIS A 114 -0.86 -16.14 10.04
N ILE A 115 -0.39 -15.21 9.21
CA ILE A 115 1.03 -14.94 9.00
C ILE A 115 1.49 -14.01 10.12
N ALA A 116 2.53 -14.43 10.83
CA ALA A 116 3.19 -13.60 11.84
C ALA A 116 4.02 -12.53 11.13
N LEU A 117 3.75 -11.26 11.43
CA LEU A 117 4.39 -10.12 10.76
C LEU A 117 5.89 -10.03 11.04
N ASP A 118 6.32 -10.44 12.23
CA ASP A 118 7.73 -10.51 12.64
C ASP A 118 8.56 -11.50 11.80
N SER A 119 7.88 -12.46 11.17
CA SER A 119 8.47 -13.54 10.38
C SER A 119 8.35 -13.30 8.88
N LEU A 120 7.70 -12.21 8.47
CA LEU A 120 7.47 -11.89 7.07
C LEU A 120 8.73 -11.31 6.44
N VAL A 121 9.37 -12.09 5.56
CA VAL A 121 10.53 -11.64 4.77
C VAL A 121 10.12 -11.55 3.30
N LEU A 122 10.07 -10.33 2.77
CA LEU A 122 9.82 -10.07 1.36
C LEU A 122 11.06 -9.43 0.73
N PRO A 123 11.43 -9.78 -0.51
CA PRO A 123 12.56 -9.17 -1.22
C PRO A 123 12.19 -7.79 -1.77
N LEU A 124 11.63 -6.94 -0.93
CA LEU A 124 11.08 -5.63 -1.29
C LEU A 124 11.70 -4.55 -0.40
N VAL A 125 11.88 -3.36 -0.98
CA VAL A 125 12.33 -2.15 -0.26
C VAL A 125 11.22 -1.11 -0.21
N ASP A 126 11.27 -0.12 0.67
CA ASP A 126 10.36 1.03 0.64
C ASP A 126 8.85 0.69 0.52
N CYS A 127 8.39 -0.34 1.23
CA CYS A 127 6.97 -0.71 1.30
C CYS A 127 6.18 0.29 2.14
N HIS A 128 4.98 0.66 1.69
CA HIS A 128 3.98 1.28 2.56
C HIS A 128 3.26 0.21 3.35
N ASN A 129 3.51 0.16 4.65
CA ASN A 129 2.92 -0.81 5.55
C ASN A 129 1.62 -0.26 6.15
N ILE A 130 0.50 -0.84 5.73
CA ILE A 130 -0.86 -0.45 6.12
C ILE A 130 -1.47 -1.54 6.99
N VAL A 131 -1.94 -1.18 8.18
CA VAL A 131 -2.65 -2.09 9.06
C VAL A 131 -4.11 -1.69 9.20
N LEU A 132 -5.01 -2.60 8.85
CA LEU A 132 -6.41 -2.45 9.16
C LEU A 132 -6.70 -3.02 10.55
N VAL A 133 -7.36 -2.23 11.40
CA VAL A 133 -7.80 -2.64 12.74
C VAL A 133 -9.31 -2.53 12.88
N PRO A 134 -9.96 -3.39 13.68
CA PRO A 134 -11.39 -3.29 13.92
C PRO A 134 -11.73 -1.98 14.67
N PRO A 135 -12.87 -1.34 14.38
CA PRO A 135 -13.27 -0.08 15.04
C PRO A 135 -13.71 -0.25 16.49
N LYS A 136 -14.06 -1.48 16.87
CA LYS A 136 -14.47 -1.85 18.21
C LYS A 136 -13.79 -3.16 18.55
N GLY A 137 -13.17 -3.20 19.72
CA GLY A 137 -12.49 -4.39 20.20
C GLY A 137 -11.32 -4.04 21.11
N PRO A 138 -10.71 -5.05 21.76
CA PRO A 138 -9.48 -4.87 22.48
C PRO A 138 -8.37 -4.43 21.52
N LYS A 139 -7.47 -3.57 21.99
CA LYS A 139 -6.25 -3.28 21.26
C LYS A 139 -5.46 -4.58 21.12
N THR A 140 -5.25 -4.99 19.89
CA THR A 140 -4.41 -6.14 19.51
C THR A 140 -3.04 -5.65 19.07
N ASP A 141 -2.10 -6.58 18.87
CA ASP A 141 -0.74 -6.28 18.38
C ASP A 141 -0.76 -5.52 17.05
N TRP A 142 -1.79 -5.75 16.22
CA TRP A 142 -2.04 -5.00 14.99
C TRP A 142 -2.11 -3.47 15.21
N HIS A 143 -2.55 -2.99 16.38
CA HIS A 143 -2.62 -1.55 16.68
C HIS A 143 -1.26 -0.92 17.00
N HIS A 144 -0.26 -1.74 17.27
CA HIS A 144 1.06 -1.30 17.72
C HIS A 144 2.19 -1.91 16.87
N TRP A 145 1.88 -2.38 15.66
CA TRP A 145 2.89 -2.91 14.77
C TRP A 145 3.91 -1.81 14.45
N PRO A 146 5.18 -1.95 14.88
CA PRO A 146 6.13 -0.82 14.85
C PRO A 146 6.57 -0.45 13.44
N GLU A 147 6.47 -1.39 12.49
CA GLU A 147 6.76 -1.15 11.08
C GLU A 147 5.57 -0.58 10.29
N ALA A 148 4.42 -0.31 10.93
CA ALA A 148 3.26 0.30 10.27
C ALA A 148 3.49 1.78 9.96
N ASP A 149 3.35 2.16 8.69
CA ASP A 149 3.31 3.56 8.27
C ASP A 149 1.91 4.16 8.46
N GLU A 150 0.86 3.34 8.29
CA GLU A 150 -0.52 3.75 8.43
C GLU A 150 -1.37 2.71 9.17
N VAL A 151 -2.21 3.17 10.10
CA VAL A 151 -3.20 2.34 10.79
C VAL A 151 -4.60 2.83 10.43
N ILE A 152 -5.35 2.01 9.70
CA ILE A 152 -6.69 2.32 9.21
C ILE A 152 -7.72 1.60 10.07
N VAL A 153 -8.66 2.36 10.63
CA VAL A 153 -9.78 1.78 11.37
C VAL A 153 -10.85 1.33 10.38
N GLY A 154 -11.11 0.02 10.34
CA GLY A 154 -12.11 -0.58 9.47
C GLY A 154 -13.54 -0.09 9.78
N VAL A 155 -14.43 -0.21 8.81
CA VAL A 155 -15.87 0.03 9.00
C VAL A 155 -16.50 -1.18 9.67
N GLY A 156 -16.93 -1.01 10.92
CA GLY A 156 -17.36 -2.10 11.77
C GLY A 156 -18.75 -2.56 11.39
N THR A 157 -18.94 -3.87 11.31
CA THR A 157 -20.28 -4.42 11.42
C THR A 157 -20.67 -4.38 12.91
N SER A 158 -21.92 -4.00 13.21
CA SER A 158 -22.43 -3.94 14.58
C SER A 158 -22.19 -5.27 15.31
N ASN A 159 -21.88 -5.22 16.62
CA ASN A 159 -21.45 -6.36 17.44
C ASN A 159 -22.31 -7.64 17.33
N GLU A 160 -23.57 -7.55 16.90
CA GLU A 160 -24.45 -8.72 16.70
C GLU A 160 -24.07 -9.62 15.51
N SER A 161 -23.34 -9.07 14.53
CA SER A 161 -22.99 -9.79 13.30
C SER A 161 -21.75 -10.69 13.45
N ILE A 162 -20.82 -10.36 14.35
CA ILE A 162 -19.58 -11.12 14.55
C ILE A 162 -19.84 -12.44 15.30
N LEU A 163 -20.73 -12.45 16.30
CA LEU A 163 -21.12 -13.67 17.02
C LEU A 163 -21.85 -14.67 16.11
N ASN A 164 -22.64 -14.19 15.14
CA ASN A 164 -23.34 -15.05 14.20
C ASN A 164 -22.41 -15.66 13.12
N LEU A 165 -21.42 -14.90 12.63
CA LEU A 165 -20.48 -15.41 11.63
C LEU A 165 -19.46 -16.41 12.21
N GLN A 166 -19.07 -16.25 13.47
CA GLN A 166 -18.16 -17.19 14.13
C GLN A 166 -18.83 -18.55 14.44
N MET A 167 -20.14 -18.58 14.74
CA MET A 167 -20.85 -19.84 14.94
C MET A 167 -21.10 -20.63 13.64
N GLN A 168 -21.26 -19.97 12.49
CA GLN A 168 -21.54 -20.66 11.22
C GLN A 168 -20.34 -21.44 10.65
N ARG A 169 -19.10 -21.15 11.09
CA ARG A 169 -17.90 -21.89 10.67
C ARG A 169 -17.57 -23.09 11.57
N ALA A 170 -18.13 -23.18 12.77
CA ALA A 170 -17.87 -24.27 13.71
C ALA A 170 -18.79 -25.49 13.51
N LEU A 171 -19.68 -25.43 12.51
CA LEU A 171 -20.69 -26.47 12.22
C LEU A 171 -20.51 -27.14 10.84
N LEU A 172 -19.36 -26.95 10.18
CA LEU A 172 -18.98 -27.68 8.97
C LEU A 172 -17.70 -28.47 9.20
#